data_AF-A4NZ53-F1
#
_entry.id   AF-A4NZ53-F1
#
_cell.length_a   1.000
_cell.length_b   1.000
_cell.length_c   1.000
_cell.angle_alpha   90.00
_cell.angle_beta   90.00
_cell.angle_gamma   90.00
#
_symmetry.space_group_name_H-M   'P 1'
#
loop_
_entity.id
_entity.type
_entity.pdbx_description
1 polymer ?
#
loop_
_entity_poly.entity_id
_entity_poly.type
_entity_poly.pdbx_seq_one_letter_code
_entity_poly.pdbx_strand_id
1 'polypeptide(L)'
;MRKSRLSQHKQNKLIELFVAGVTARTAGKLVNVNKNTATYYFHRLRLLIYQTSPHLEMFEGEIEADESYFGSTRKGKRGRSVAGKVAVFGLLK
;
A
#
# COMPACT_ATOMS: atom_id res chain seq x y z
N MET A 1 -11.79 1.87 -12.97
CA MET A 1 -12.23 3.15 -12.36
C MET A 1 -13.19 3.86 -13.30
N ARG A 2 -14.49 3.87 -13.00
CA ARG A 2 -15.57 4.24 -13.94
C ARG A 2 -15.52 5.68 -14.52
N LYS A 3 -14.64 6.56 -14.02
CA LYS A 3 -14.50 7.99 -14.42
C LYS A 3 -13.05 8.48 -14.49
N SER A 4 -12.09 7.60 -14.78
CA SER A 4 -10.70 8.06 -14.93
C SER A 4 -10.55 8.93 -16.18
N ARG A 5 -9.89 10.09 -16.07
CA ARG A 5 -9.52 10.94 -17.22
C ARG A 5 -8.28 10.41 -17.96
N LEU A 6 -7.69 9.31 -17.50
CA LEU A 6 -6.55 8.67 -18.15
C LEU A 6 -7.00 7.83 -19.34
N SER A 7 -6.21 7.80 -20.40
CA SER A 7 -6.45 6.89 -21.53
C SER A 7 -6.44 5.43 -21.07
N GLN A 8 -7.17 4.57 -21.79
CA GLN A 8 -7.24 3.14 -21.45
C GLN A 8 -5.86 2.49 -21.42
N HIS A 9 -4.98 2.85 -22.34
CA HIS A 9 -3.59 2.37 -22.38
C HIS A 9 -2.84 2.70 -21.09
N LYS A 10 -2.92 3.95 -20.62
CA LYS A 10 -2.28 4.37 -19.35
C LYS A 10 -2.88 3.65 -18.14
N GLN A 11 -4.20 3.45 -18.14
CA GLN A 11 -4.88 2.70 -17.08
C GLN A 11 -4.40 1.25 -17.02
N ASN A 12 -4.34 0.56 -18.16
CA ASN A 12 -3.87 -0.83 -18.24
C ASN A 12 -2.42 -0.94 -17.78
N LYS A 13 -1.54 -0.02 -18.21
CA LYS A 13 -0.13 -0.04 -17.79
C LYS A 13 0.04 0.23 -16.29
N LEU A 14 -0.76 1.13 -15.72
CA LEU A 14 -0.76 1.36 -14.27
C LEU A 14 -1.22 0.13 -13.48
N ILE A 15 -2.20 -0.62 -14.00
CA ILE A 15 -2.66 -1.88 -13.37
C ILE A 15 -1.57 -2.94 -13.45
N GLU A 16 -0.94 -3.12 -14.61
CA GLU A 16 0.18 -4.05 -14.80
C GLU A 16 1.32 -3.77 -13.81
N LEU A 17 1.73 -2.51 -13.68
CA LEU A 17 2.78 -2.09 -12.76
C LEU A 17 2.38 -2.23 -11.29
N PHE A 18 1.09 -2.04 -10.97
CA PHE A 18 0.56 -2.28 -9.63
C PHE A 18 0.66 -3.76 -9.25
N VAL A 19 0.27 -4.67 -10.16
CA VAL A 19 0.37 -6.12 -9.96
C VAL A 19 1.83 -6.56 -9.85
N ALA A 20 2.73 -5.96 -10.63
CA ALA A 20 4.17 -6.24 -10.58
C ALA A 20 4.88 -5.66 -9.33
N GLY A 21 4.16 -5.04 -8.38
CA GLY A 21 4.73 -4.50 -7.14
C GLY A 21 5.59 -3.25 -7.33
N VAL A 22 5.54 -2.61 -8.50
CA VAL A 22 6.33 -1.40 -8.79
C VAL A 22 5.83 -0.24 -7.92
N THR A 23 6.72 0.59 -7.39
CA THR A 23 6.28 1.75 -6.60
C THR A 23 5.48 2.74 -7.46
N ALA A 24 4.46 3.39 -6.88
CA ALA A 24 3.65 4.38 -7.59
C ALA A 24 4.49 5.54 -8.18
N ARG A 25 5.61 5.89 -7.53
CA ARG A 25 6.56 6.89 -8.04
C ARG A 25 7.20 6.44 -9.35
N THR A 26 7.71 5.21 -9.39
CA THR A 26 8.33 4.63 -10.59
C THR A 26 7.28 4.44 -11.68
N ALA A 27 6.09 3.94 -11.33
CA ALA A 27 5.00 3.78 -12.27
C ALA A 27 4.56 5.11 -12.90
N GLY A 28 4.52 6.19 -12.12
CA GLY A 28 4.24 7.53 -12.65
C GLY A 28 5.23 7.97 -13.72
N LYS A 29 6.53 7.69 -13.52
CA LYS A 29 7.57 7.97 -14.52
C LYS A 29 7.39 7.10 -15.78
N LEU A 30 7.20 5.78 -15.60
CA LEU A 30 7.08 4.83 -16.71
C LEU A 30 5.84 5.06 -17.58
N VAL A 31 4.72 5.45 -16.99
CA VAL A 31 3.45 5.69 -17.70
C VAL A 31 3.31 7.15 -18.16
N ASN A 32 4.28 8.01 -17.83
CA ASN A 32 4.27 9.44 -18.08
C ASN A 32 2.96 10.10 -17.55
N VAL A 33 2.76 9.99 -16.24
CA VAL A 33 1.70 10.66 -15.47
C VAL A 33 2.29 11.33 -14.23
N ASN A 34 1.60 12.33 -13.70
CA ASN A 34 2.03 12.97 -12.46
C ASN A 34 2.15 11.92 -11.33
N LYS A 35 3.20 12.03 -10.50
CA LYS A 35 3.43 11.13 -9.36
C LYS A 35 2.19 11.00 -8.45
N ASN A 36 1.49 12.11 -8.21
CA ASN A 36 0.30 12.14 -7.36
C ASN A 36 -0.87 11.40 -8.02
N THR A 37 -0.97 11.47 -9.35
CA THR A 37 -1.95 10.69 -10.12
C THR A 37 -1.69 9.19 -9.99
N ALA A 38 -0.44 8.74 -10.13
CA ALA A 38 -0.08 7.33 -9.96
C ALA A 38 -0.34 6.85 -8.52
N THR A 39 0.05 7.64 -7.51
CA THR A 39 -0.24 7.34 -6.10
C THR A 39 -1.73 7.22 -5.83
N TYR A 40 -2.52 8.19 -6.31
CA TYR A 40 -3.97 8.17 -6.18
C TYR A 40 -4.60 6.96 -6.88
N TYR A 41 -4.14 6.64 -8.08
CA TYR A 41 -4.62 5.48 -8.85
C TYR A 41 -4.34 4.16 -8.11
N PHE A 42 -3.13 3.98 -7.60
CA PHE A 42 -2.74 2.80 -6.82
C PHE A 42 -3.55 2.67 -5.53
N HIS A 43 -3.81 3.78 -4.84
CA HIS A 43 -4.67 3.80 -3.67
C HIS A 43 -6.10 3.36 -4.02
N ARG A 44 -6.66 3.85 -5.13
CA ARG A 44 -7.98 3.45 -5.62
C ARG A 44 -8.05 1.97 -5.98
N LEU A 45 -6.99 1.40 -6.56
CA LEU A 45 -6.92 -0.04 -6.82
C LEU A 45 -6.98 -0.84 -5.52
N ARG A 46 -6.25 -0.44 -4.47
CA ARG A 46 -6.30 -1.11 -3.16
C ARG A 46 -7.69 -1.06 -2.55
N LEU A 47 -8.37 0.08 -2.60
CA LEU A 47 -9.74 0.22 -2.10
C LEU A 47 -10.72 -0.67 -2.88
N LEU A 48 -10.57 -0.77 -4.20
CA LEU A 48 -11.39 -1.67 -5.00
C LEU A 48 -11.16 -3.13 -4.61
N ILE A 49 -9.90 -3.55 -4.50
CA ILE A 49 -9.55 -4.90 -4.06
C ILE A 49 -10.18 -5.20 -2.69
N TYR A 50 -10.03 -4.28 -1.73
CA TYR A 50 -10.64 -4.40 -0.41
C TYR A 50 -12.17 -4.56 -0.48
N GLN A 51 -12.84 -3.73 -1.27
CA GLN A 51 -14.31 -3.80 -1.44
C GLN A 51 -14.78 -5.07 -2.15
N THR A 52 -13.96 -5.64 -3.04
CA THR A 52 -14.30 -6.86 -3.79
C THR A 52 -13.84 -8.14 -3.13
N SER A 53 -12.99 -8.06 -2.10
CA SER A 53 -12.52 -9.24 -1.38
C SER A 53 -13.68 -9.80 -0.55
N PRO A 54 -14.14 -11.05 -0.77
CA PRO A 54 -15.30 -11.62 -0.07
C PRO A 54 -15.10 -11.86 1.45
N HIS A 55 -14.03 -11.35 2.05
CA HIS A 55 -13.45 -11.86 3.28
C HIS A 55 -13.02 -10.72 4.20
N LEU A 56 -14.02 -10.11 4.86
CA LEU A 56 -13.87 -9.56 6.21
C LEU A 56 -13.94 -10.68 7.27
N GLU A 57 -14.26 -11.91 6.85
CA GLU A 57 -14.06 -13.18 7.56
C GLU A 57 -12.71 -13.74 7.11
N MET A 58 -11.66 -13.98 7.89
CA MET A 58 -11.44 -14.10 9.32
C MET A 58 -9.96 -13.75 9.55
N PHE A 59 -9.65 -12.76 10.37
CA PHE A 59 -8.41 -12.83 11.16
C PHE A 59 -8.68 -13.84 12.28
N GLU A 60 -8.64 -15.12 11.96
CA GLU A 60 -8.64 -16.21 12.94
C GLU A 60 -7.22 -16.78 13.04
N GLY A 61 -6.74 -16.98 14.26
CA GLY A 61 -5.38 -17.39 14.55
C GLY A 61 -4.73 -16.52 15.63
N GLU A 62 -3.53 -16.90 16.06
CA GLU A 62 -2.72 -16.11 16.97
C GLU A 62 -1.95 -15.02 16.20
N ILE A 63 -1.84 -13.83 16.78
CA ILE A 63 -0.99 -12.76 16.25
C ILE A 63 0.28 -12.69 17.08
N GLU A 64 1.43 -12.85 16.44
CA GLU A 64 2.71 -12.61 17.09
C GLU A 64 3.03 -11.12 16.99
N ALA A 65 3.25 -10.49 18.15
CA ALA A 65 3.86 -9.18 18.19
C ALA A 65 5.34 -9.34 17.79
N ASP A 66 5.65 -8.99 16.55
CA ASP A 66 7.02 -9.00 16.07
C ASP A 66 7.85 -7.94 16.84
N GLU A 67 9.15 -8.18 16.95
CA GLU A 67 10.08 -7.21 17.53
C GLU A 67 10.23 -5.94 16.69
N SER A 68 9.71 -5.96 15.47
CA SER A 68 9.76 -4.88 14.50
C SER A 68 8.75 -3.77 14.79
N TYR A 69 9.24 -2.54 14.80
CA TYR A 69 8.42 -1.33 14.89
C TYR A 69 8.77 -0.38 13.76
N PHE A 70 7.78 0.00 12.94
CA PHE A 70 7.96 0.95 11.85
C PHE A 70 7.62 2.40 12.25
N GLY A 71 8.11 3.37 11.48
CA GLY A 71 7.53 4.72 11.46
C GLY A 71 8.11 5.77 12.42
N SER A 72 9.12 5.47 13.24
CA SER A 72 9.81 6.55 13.97
C SER A 72 10.87 7.23 13.12
N THR A 73 10.57 8.43 12.63
CA THR A 73 11.56 9.27 11.93
C THR A 73 11.93 10.47 12.81
N ARG A 74 12.71 10.26 13.88
CA ARG A 74 13.26 11.37 14.69
C ARG A 74 14.68 11.11 15.20
N LYS A 75 15.47 12.18 15.32
CA LYS A 75 16.69 12.21 16.14
C LYS A 75 16.29 12.29 17.61
N GLY A 76 16.81 11.40 18.46
CA GLY A 76 16.47 11.32 19.89
C GLY A 76 16.38 9.88 20.40
N LYS A 77 15.57 9.65 21.46
CA LYS A 77 15.38 8.33 22.10
C LYS A 77 15.20 7.22 21.05
N ARG A 78 15.94 6.12 21.23
CA ARG A 78 15.93 4.93 20.36
C ARG A 78 15.21 3.78 21.07
N GLY A 79 14.83 2.74 20.33
CA GLY A 79 14.16 1.57 20.89
C GLY A 79 12.63 1.62 20.82
N ARG A 80 11.94 0.71 21.53
CA ARG A 80 10.50 0.43 21.37
C ARG A 80 9.59 1.52 21.93
N SER A 81 10.03 2.25 22.95
CA SER A 81 9.25 3.29 23.65
C SER A 81 9.20 4.66 22.95
N VAL A 82 9.42 4.70 21.63
CA VAL A 82 9.40 5.95 20.87
C VAL A 82 7.98 6.24 20.40
N ALA A 83 7.44 7.39 20.78
CA ALA A 83 6.11 7.84 20.37
C ALA A 83 6.01 7.90 18.83
N GLY A 84 4.90 7.40 18.29
CA GLY A 84 4.65 7.35 16.85
C GLY A 84 5.24 6.12 16.13
N LYS A 85 5.81 5.16 16.87
CA LYS A 85 6.10 3.84 16.31
C LYS A 85 4.83 3.03 16.12
N VAL A 86 4.71 2.38 14.97
CA VAL A 86 3.66 1.41 14.66
C VAL A 86 4.24 0.02 14.91
N ALA A 87 3.67 -0.70 15.88
CA ALA A 87 4.01 -2.09 16.13
C ALA A 87 3.60 -2.96 14.94
N VAL A 88 4.43 -3.93 14.60
CA VAL A 88 4.16 -4.90 13.52
C VAL A 88 3.65 -6.18 14.16
N PHE A 89 2.55 -6.69 13.63
CA PHE A 89 2.03 -8.00 14.01
C PHE A 89 2.17 -8.95 12.83
N GLY A 90 2.80 -10.09 13.08
CA GLY A 90 2.81 -11.23 12.17
C GLY A 90 1.56 -12.08 12.41
N LEU A 91 1.04 -12.69 11.36
CA LEU A 91 0.06 -13.76 11.50
C LEU A 91 0.82 -15.05 11.73
N LEU A 92 0.54 -15.72 12.85
CA LEU A 92 0.96 -17.10 13.05
C LEU A 92 -0.01 -17.98 12.26
N LYS A 93 0.56 -18.95 11.53
CA LYS A 93 -0.20 -19.94 10.78
C LYS A 93 -0.43 -21.18 11.63
#